data_AF-A0A0A9WBX7-F1
#
_entry.id   AF-A0A0A9WBX7-F1
#
_cell.length_a   1.000
_cell.length_b   1.000
_cell.length_c   1.000
_cell.angle_alpha   90.00
_cell.angle_beta   90.00
_cell.angle_gamma   90.00
#
_symmetry.space_group_name_H-M   'P 1'
#
loop_
_entity.id
_entity.type
_entity.pdbx_description
1 polymer ?
#
loop_
_entity_poly.entity_id
_entity_poly.type
_entity_poly.pdbx_seq_one_letter_code
_entity_poly.pdbx_strand_id
1 'polypeptide(L)'
;MREKKGKSISERLDAILSDPLFSVLEKNEPKFRHRITPLTGDCALPGLGLSPEERQLLINEVGIVFHGAATVRFDEQLKVAFNINIRGTREVLDLAREMKNLKGFIHVSTAYANCHKNEIEERLYESPIDVKKLEDMINTLDEDILTSIQPKLLGKWPNTYAFTKAVAEHVVHDYGRGIPRIIFRPAIVVGTDREPVIGWTDNVYGPTGLVVGAGCGLLHSVFADTNMTANIVPVDYLVNALIAAAAAVVHDQPRNGREEVKIYNYVSCKDNPLSWAEFKRLIEIHGKDVPPVKAVWCYFLTIHKNWATHFICTMLFHYLPALIMDSITWITRSDNPNMYQIYKKVDKYGEVLAFFSTRDWQFTNQNVRALLERVPPKDREEFTFDISQLDWDKFFYNYIRGLRVYLLKDGWETLPRAQIKWRRFVIAHQIIKYVGLLILVRLAWMIASPLFSS
;
A
#
# COMPACT_ATOMS: atom_id res chain seq x y z
N MET A 1 11.16 16.56 -7.66
CA MET A 1 9.81 16.35 -8.22
C MET A 1 9.93 16.40 -9.73
N ARG A 2 9.47 15.38 -10.45
CA ARG A 2 9.55 15.35 -11.92
C ARG A 2 8.37 16.02 -12.59
N GLU A 3 8.50 16.44 -13.83
CA GLU A 3 7.33 16.76 -14.65
C GLU A 3 6.52 15.49 -14.95
N LYS A 4 5.20 15.62 -15.10
CA LYS A 4 4.34 14.46 -15.37
C LYS A 4 3.08 14.87 -16.11
N LYS A 5 2.81 14.24 -17.26
CA LYS A 5 1.63 14.48 -18.11
C LYS A 5 1.49 15.95 -18.53
N GLY A 6 2.60 16.58 -18.92
CA GLY A 6 2.63 17.98 -19.38
C GLY A 6 2.40 19.03 -18.29
N LYS A 7 2.35 18.64 -17.01
CA LYS A 7 2.28 19.57 -15.87
C LYS A 7 3.66 19.91 -15.34
N SER A 8 3.90 21.20 -15.16
CA SER A 8 5.07 21.77 -14.48
C SER A 8 5.13 21.35 -13.01
N ILE A 9 6.29 21.53 -12.39
CA ILE A 9 6.49 21.24 -10.97
C ILE A 9 5.58 22.08 -10.08
N SER A 10 5.40 23.38 -10.39
CA SER A 10 4.52 24.28 -9.64
C SER A 10 3.08 23.80 -9.69
N GLU A 11 2.54 23.51 -10.88
CA GLU A 11 1.16 23.02 -11.03
C GLU A 11 0.94 21.69 -10.30
N ARG A 12 1.95 20.82 -10.29
CA ARG A 12 1.86 19.56 -9.55
C ARG A 12 1.91 19.79 -8.04
N LEU A 13 2.74 20.71 -7.55
CA LEU A 13 2.77 21.08 -6.13
C LEU A 13 1.42 21.67 -5.73
N ASP A 14 0.89 22.61 -6.50
CA ASP A 14 -0.41 23.23 -6.22
C ASP A 14 -1.54 22.19 -6.16
N ALA A 15 -1.53 21.21 -7.08
CA ALA A 15 -2.48 20.12 -7.06
C ALA A 15 -2.36 19.23 -5.79
N ILE A 16 -1.15 18.98 -5.29
CA ILE A 16 -0.95 18.25 -4.03
C ILE A 16 -1.45 19.08 -2.85
N LEU A 17 -1.07 20.36 -2.80
CA LEU A 17 -1.43 21.26 -1.71
C LEU A 17 -2.91 21.68 -1.73
N SER A 18 -3.65 21.34 -2.79
CA SER A 18 -5.11 21.51 -2.88
C SER A 18 -5.87 20.29 -2.34
N ASP A 19 -5.17 19.21 -1.97
CA ASP A 19 -5.81 18.04 -1.38
C ASP A 19 -6.39 18.40 0.02
N PRO A 20 -7.58 17.88 0.39
CA PRO A 20 -8.19 18.13 1.70
C PRO A 20 -7.27 17.88 2.90
N LEU A 21 -6.26 17.02 2.78
CA LEU A 21 -5.24 16.81 3.80
C LEU A 21 -4.60 18.13 4.28
N PHE A 22 -4.35 19.07 3.37
CA PHE A 22 -3.67 20.34 3.65
C PHE A 22 -4.60 21.42 4.21
N SER A 23 -5.92 21.19 4.25
CA SER A 23 -6.89 22.18 4.74
C SER A 23 -6.64 22.57 6.20
N VAL A 24 -6.11 21.65 7.02
CA VAL A 24 -5.74 21.93 8.41
C VAL A 24 -4.55 22.89 8.49
N LEU A 25 -3.55 22.73 7.62
CA LEU A 25 -2.42 23.64 7.53
C LEU A 25 -2.82 25.01 6.96
N GLU A 26 -3.70 25.05 5.97
CA GLU A 26 -4.26 26.32 5.47
C GLU A 26 -4.94 27.13 6.58
N LYS A 27 -5.66 26.44 7.47
CA LYS A 27 -6.35 27.08 8.60
C LYS A 27 -5.38 27.51 9.70
N ASN A 28 -4.46 26.64 10.10
CA ASN A 28 -3.63 26.84 11.29
C ASN A 28 -2.34 27.63 10.99
N GLU A 29 -1.79 27.50 9.79
CA GLU A 29 -0.54 28.11 9.36
C GLU A 29 -0.71 28.72 7.95
N PRO A 30 -1.39 29.87 7.79
CA PRO A 30 -1.75 30.40 6.46
C PRO A 30 -0.57 30.59 5.48
N LYS A 31 0.65 30.70 6.00
CA LYS A 31 1.89 30.87 5.24
C LYS A 31 2.70 29.56 5.09
N PHE A 32 2.15 28.39 5.42
CA PHE A 32 2.89 27.11 5.38
C PHE A 32 3.49 26.82 4.00
N ARG A 33 2.83 27.26 2.92
CA ARG A 33 3.31 27.12 1.54
C ARG A 33 4.68 27.76 1.31
N HIS A 34 5.02 28.85 2.02
CA HIS A 34 6.33 29.48 1.94
C HIS A 34 7.46 28.66 2.59
N ARG A 35 7.12 27.63 3.38
CA ARG A 35 8.09 26.68 3.96
C ARG A 35 8.33 25.47 3.06
N ILE A 36 7.72 25.43 1.88
CA ILE A 36 7.84 24.33 0.92
C ILE A 36 8.56 24.84 -0.33
N THR A 37 9.73 24.26 -0.60
CA THR A 37 10.49 24.52 -1.83
C THR A 37 10.48 23.26 -2.68
N PRO A 38 9.70 23.21 -3.78
CA PRO A 38 9.76 22.08 -4.69
C PRO A 38 11.06 22.18 -5.52
N LEU A 39 11.79 21.08 -5.63
CA LEU A 39 12.94 20.96 -6.50
C LEU A 39 12.63 20.04 -7.67
N THR A 40 13.30 20.23 -8.80
CA THR A 40 13.30 19.26 -9.89
C THR A 40 13.99 17.98 -9.42
N GLY A 41 13.53 16.83 -9.91
CA GLY A 41 14.28 15.60 -9.65
C GLY A 41 13.51 14.32 -9.92
N ASP A 42 14.26 13.32 -10.38
CA ASP A 42 13.83 11.96 -10.71
C ASP A 42 14.95 10.97 -10.31
N CYS A 43 14.63 10.06 -9.39
CA CYS A 43 15.57 9.03 -8.93
C CYS A 43 16.01 8.06 -10.04
N ALA A 44 15.30 8.00 -11.17
CA ALA A 44 15.70 7.19 -12.31
C ALA A 44 16.80 7.84 -13.17
N LEU A 45 17.04 9.14 -13.00
CA LEU A 45 18.01 9.91 -13.79
C LEU A 45 19.35 10.04 -13.04
N PRO A 46 20.48 10.12 -13.77
CA PRO A 46 21.78 10.45 -13.17
C PRO A 46 21.76 11.78 -12.42
N GLY A 47 22.43 11.84 -11.29
CA GLY A 47 22.48 13.04 -10.43
C GLY A 47 21.11 13.40 -9.87
N LEU A 48 20.19 12.41 -9.76
CA LEU A 48 18.79 12.59 -9.38
C LEU A 48 18.00 13.56 -10.28
N GLY A 49 18.52 13.90 -11.46
CA GLY A 49 17.95 14.93 -12.33
C GLY A 49 17.92 16.34 -11.74
N LEU A 50 18.80 16.63 -10.76
CA LEU A 50 18.93 17.94 -10.14
C LEU A 50 19.77 18.89 -10.99
N SER A 51 19.45 20.19 -10.95
CA SER A 51 20.38 21.20 -11.46
C SER A 51 21.60 21.35 -10.53
N PRO A 52 22.74 21.86 -11.03
CA PRO A 52 23.90 22.17 -10.18
C PRO A 52 23.56 23.11 -9.01
N GLU A 53 22.68 24.08 -9.24
CA GLU A 53 22.25 25.06 -8.25
C GLU A 53 21.36 24.41 -7.17
N GLU A 54 20.38 23.61 -7.56
CA GLU A 54 19.51 22.86 -6.63
C GLU A 54 20.33 21.87 -5.80
N ARG A 55 21.29 21.20 -6.43
CA ARG A 55 22.21 20.29 -5.73
C ARG A 55 23.03 21.03 -4.68
N GLN A 56 23.56 22.20 -5.02
CA GLN A 56 24.37 23.00 -4.09
C GLN A 56 23.53 23.56 -2.93
N LEU A 57 22.28 23.94 -3.19
CA LEU A 57 21.31 24.32 -2.16
C LEU A 57 21.09 23.18 -1.16
N LEU A 58 20.83 21.96 -1.65
CA LEU A 58 20.64 20.78 -0.81
C LEU A 58 21.88 20.50 0.06
N ILE A 59 23.07 20.59 -0.52
CA ILE A 59 24.34 20.41 0.19
C ILE A 59 24.54 21.42 1.32
N ASN A 60 24.13 22.67 1.11
CA ASN A 60 24.35 23.73 2.08
C ASN A 60 23.29 23.73 3.20
N GLU A 61 22.03 23.43 2.89
CA GLU A 61 20.91 23.73 3.80
C GLU A 61 20.28 22.48 4.45
N VAL A 62 20.36 21.30 3.84
CA VAL A 62 19.63 20.13 4.33
C VAL A 62 20.32 19.46 5.51
N GLY A 63 19.57 19.24 6.59
CA GLY A 63 20.05 18.53 7.78
C GLY A 63 19.39 17.18 8.05
N ILE A 64 18.20 16.89 7.50
CA ILE A 64 17.52 15.61 7.67
C ILE A 64 16.97 15.17 6.32
N VAL A 65 17.23 13.92 5.94
CA VAL A 65 16.75 13.33 4.70
C VAL A 65 15.78 12.21 5.00
N PHE A 66 14.52 12.35 4.57
CA PHE A 66 13.55 11.25 4.53
C PHE A 66 13.49 10.70 3.11
N HIS A 67 14.14 9.56 2.87
CA HIS A 67 14.16 8.91 1.57
C HIS A 67 13.08 7.83 1.46
N GLY A 68 11.89 8.25 1.01
CA GLY A 68 10.74 7.39 0.72
C GLY A 68 10.44 7.16 -0.75
N ALA A 69 11.26 7.71 -1.67
CA ALA A 69 11.01 7.59 -3.10
C ALA A 69 11.25 6.14 -3.58
N ALA A 70 10.24 5.54 -4.21
CA ALA A 70 10.30 4.21 -4.78
C ALA A 70 9.22 3.99 -5.84
N THR A 71 9.44 3.05 -6.76
CA THR A 71 8.33 2.35 -7.41
C THR A 71 7.85 1.25 -6.48
N VAL A 72 6.55 1.28 -6.17
CA VAL A 72 5.88 0.34 -5.24
C VAL A 72 5.05 -0.72 -5.97
N ARG A 73 5.17 -0.79 -7.30
CA ARG A 73 4.46 -1.77 -8.14
C ARG A 73 5.15 -3.12 -8.03
N PHE A 74 4.37 -4.17 -7.77
CA PHE A 74 4.92 -5.52 -7.61
C PHE A 74 5.33 -6.14 -8.96
N ASP A 75 4.73 -5.68 -10.06
CA ASP A 75 4.98 -6.15 -11.43
C ASP A 75 5.83 -5.18 -12.26
N GLU A 76 6.56 -4.26 -11.62
CA GLU A 76 7.48 -3.37 -12.32
C GLU A 76 8.63 -4.16 -12.97
N GLN A 77 9.05 -3.72 -14.16
CA GLN A 77 10.23 -4.25 -14.84
C GLN A 77 11.48 -4.04 -13.99
N LEU A 78 12.34 -5.06 -13.93
CA LEU A 78 13.52 -5.05 -13.06
C LEU A 78 14.45 -3.84 -13.32
N LYS A 79 14.68 -3.46 -14.58
CA LYS A 79 15.54 -2.31 -14.93
C LYS A 79 15.01 -0.99 -14.38
N VAL A 80 13.70 -0.76 -14.52
CA VAL A 80 13.03 0.44 -13.97
C VAL A 80 13.09 0.42 -12.46
N ALA A 81 12.77 -0.71 -11.83
CA ALA A 81 12.79 -0.86 -10.37
C ALA A 81 14.20 -0.71 -9.80
N PHE A 82 15.23 -1.24 -10.47
CA PHE A 82 16.63 -1.06 -10.11
C PHE A 82 17.04 0.41 -10.13
N ASN A 83 16.76 1.11 -11.23
CA ASN A 83 17.14 2.52 -11.38
C ASN A 83 16.50 3.40 -10.29
N ILE A 84 15.22 3.17 -9.97
CA ILE A 84 14.52 3.98 -8.97
C ILE A 84 14.88 3.57 -7.54
N ASN A 85 14.71 2.30 -7.19
CA ASN A 85 14.75 1.84 -5.79
C ASN A 85 16.18 1.59 -5.29
N ILE A 86 17.10 1.19 -6.17
CA ILE A 86 18.46 0.79 -5.79
C ILE A 86 19.45 1.90 -6.15
N ARG A 87 19.62 2.18 -7.46
CA ARG A 87 20.54 3.21 -7.93
C ARG A 87 20.15 4.60 -7.40
N GLY A 88 18.86 4.97 -7.49
CA GLY A 88 18.36 6.21 -6.93
C GLY A 88 18.67 6.35 -5.44
N THR A 89 18.52 5.27 -4.66
CA THR A 89 18.91 5.26 -3.23
C THR A 89 20.41 5.52 -3.04
N ARG A 90 21.27 4.92 -3.87
CA ARG A 90 22.72 5.20 -3.85
C ARG A 90 23.02 6.67 -4.14
N GLU A 91 22.40 7.23 -5.17
CA GLU A 91 22.66 8.64 -5.56
C GLU A 91 22.17 9.64 -4.50
N VAL A 92 21.06 9.35 -3.80
CA VAL A 92 20.63 10.17 -2.65
C VAL A 92 21.61 10.06 -1.48
N LEU A 93 22.17 8.86 -1.22
CA LEU A 93 23.21 8.69 -0.18
C LEU A 93 24.50 9.44 -0.54
N ASP A 94 24.91 9.41 -1.81
CA ASP A 94 26.09 10.14 -2.28
C ASP A 94 25.89 11.65 -2.12
N LEU A 95 24.71 12.18 -2.47
CA LEU A 95 24.36 13.57 -2.21
C LEU A 95 24.34 13.88 -0.70
N ALA A 96 23.76 13.00 0.12
CA ALA A 96 23.68 13.18 1.56
C ALA A 96 25.07 13.24 2.21
N ARG A 97 26.04 12.46 1.71
CA ARG A 97 27.43 12.49 2.19
C ARG A 97 28.09 13.86 1.99
N GLU A 98 27.68 14.61 0.98
CA GLU A 98 28.20 15.96 0.71
C GLU A 98 27.49 17.05 1.53
N MET A 99 26.35 16.76 2.15
CA MET A 99 25.58 17.74 2.92
C MET A 99 26.34 18.16 4.19
N LYS A 100 26.57 19.47 4.30
CA LYS A 100 27.37 20.08 5.39
C LYS A 100 26.69 19.97 6.76
N ASN A 101 25.37 19.91 6.77
CA ASN A 101 24.55 19.98 7.97
C ASN A 101 23.82 18.67 8.27
N LEU A 102 24.20 17.54 7.62
CA LEU A 102 23.48 16.28 7.78
C LEU A 102 23.54 15.76 9.21
N LYS A 103 22.37 15.57 9.80
CA LYS A 103 22.15 15.00 11.13
C LYS A 103 21.50 13.62 11.09
N GLY A 104 20.80 13.26 10.01
CA GLY A 104 20.16 11.96 9.89
C GLY A 104 19.63 11.65 8.49
N PHE A 105 19.82 10.40 8.06
CA PHE A 105 19.27 9.82 6.85
C PHE A 105 18.29 8.69 7.19
N ILE A 106 17.03 8.85 6.83
CA ILE A 106 15.96 7.91 7.14
C ILE A 106 15.52 7.24 5.84
N HIS A 107 15.88 5.98 5.66
CA HIS A 107 15.43 5.19 4.51
C HIS A 107 14.12 4.48 4.84
N VAL A 108 13.08 4.70 4.02
CA VAL A 108 11.82 3.96 4.14
C VAL A 108 11.89 2.70 3.28
N SER A 109 12.07 1.55 3.92
CA SER A 109 11.99 0.22 3.33
C SER A 109 10.55 -0.32 3.45
N THR A 110 10.38 -1.61 3.74
CA THR A 110 9.11 -2.25 4.04
C THR A 110 9.34 -3.45 4.94
N ALA A 111 8.40 -3.74 5.84
CA ALA A 111 8.42 -4.94 6.68
C ALA A 111 8.57 -6.23 5.82
N TYR A 112 8.11 -6.18 4.58
CA TYR A 112 8.14 -7.32 3.66
C TYR A 112 9.40 -7.43 2.80
N ALA A 113 10.44 -6.63 3.05
CA ALA A 113 11.70 -6.73 2.29
C ALA A 113 12.29 -8.14 2.41
N ASN A 114 12.10 -8.80 3.56
CA ASN A 114 12.58 -10.14 3.84
C ASN A 114 11.44 -11.19 3.93
N CYS A 115 10.32 -10.96 3.23
CA CYS A 115 9.12 -11.82 3.29
C CYS A 115 9.30 -13.26 2.76
N HIS A 116 10.46 -13.60 2.20
CA HIS A 116 10.86 -14.97 1.88
C HIS A 116 11.23 -15.80 3.12
N LYS A 117 11.41 -15.15 4.28
CA LYS A 117 11.58 -15.78 5.61
C LYS A 117 10.27 -15.67 6.39
N ASN A 118 10.08 -16.58 7.35
CA ASN A 118 8.93 -16.54 8.26
C ASN A 118 9.17 -15.61 9.46
N GLU A 119 10.41 -15.56 9.95
CA GLU A 119 10.83 -14.69 11.06
C GLU A 119 11.61 -13.50 10.51
N ILE A 120 11.15 -12.29 10.82
CA ILE A 120 11.71 -11.02 10.35
C ILE A 120 12.03 -10.13 11.55
N GLU A 121 13.31 -10.09 11.88
CA GLU A 121 13.90 -9.35 12.98
C GLU A 121 14.36 -7.95 12.54
N GLU A 122 14.63 -7.09 13.51
CA GLU A 122 15.19 -5.74 13.32
C GLU A 122 16.71 -5.76 13.08
N ARG A 123 17.14 -6.56 12.10
CA ARG A 123 18.53 -6.66 11.65
C ARG A 123 18.64 -6.66 10.14
N LEU A 124 19.85 -6.41 9.65
CA LEU A 124 20.17 -6.55 8.24
C LEU A 124 20.29 -8.04 7.89
N TYR A 125 19.65 -8.46 6.82
CA TYR A 125 19.72 -9.82 6.31
C TYR A 125 20.82 -9.96 5.26
N GLU A 126 21.00 -11.15 4.70
CA GLU A 126 21.91 -11.34 3.58
C GLU A 126 21.34 -10.71 2.31
N SER A 127 22.19 -10.06 1.51
CA SER A 127 21.75 -9.40 0.29
C SER A 127 21.23 -10.42 -0.71
N PRO A 128 20.12 -10.13 -1.42
CA PRO A 128 19.62 -11.01 -2.48
C PRO A 128 20.66 -11.26 -3.58
N ILE A 129 21.47 -10.24 -3.86
CA ILE A 129 22.49 -10.21 -4.90
C ILE A 129 23.53 -9.13 -4.57
N ASP A 130 24.76 -9.28 -5.08
CA ASP A 130 25.74 -8.20 -5.06
C ASP A 130 25.27 -7.03 -5.93
N VAL A 131 25.27 -5.82 -5.37
CA VAL A 131 24.72 -4.61 -6.03
C VAL A 131 25.45 -4.31 -7.34
N LYS A 132 26.77 -4.48 -7.38
CA LYS A 132 27.58 -4.21 -8.58
C LYS A 132 27.30 -5.24 -9.67
N LYS A 133 27.22 -6.53 -9.31
CA LYS A 133 26.84 -7.58 -10.27
C LYS A 133 25.47 -7.31 -10.87
N LEU A 134 24.49 -6.91 -10.05
CA LEU A 134 23.17 -6.54 -10.55
C LEU A 134 23.25 -5.32 -11.48
N GLU A 135 23.99 -4.28 -11.11
CA GLU A 135 24.21 -3.10 -11.96
C GLU A 135 24.84 -3.46 -13.31
N ASP A 136 25.89 -4.28 -13.31
CA ASP A 136 26.56 -4.76 -14.51
C ASP A 136 25.59 -5.51 -15.42
N MET A 137 24.76 -6.41 -14.87
CA MET A 137 23.73 -7.12 -15.63
C MET A 137 22.70 -6.17 -16.24
N ILE A 138 22.22 -5.19 -15.48
CA ILE A 138 21.21 -4.22 -15.95
C ILE A 138 21.75 -3.31 -17.07
N ASN A 139 23.04 -3.00 -17.03
CA ASN A 139 23.71 -2.15 -18.02
C ASN A 139 24.14 -2.92 -19.28
N THR A 140 24.40 -4.22 -19.17
CA THR A 140 24.94 -5.03 -20.28
C THR A 140 23.89 -5.84 -21.03
N LEU A 141 22.84 -6.30 -20.35
CA LEU A 141 21.83 -7.16 -20.95
C LEU A 141 20.67 -6.37 -21.54
N ASP A 142 20.15 -6.87 -22.67
CA ASP A 142 18.95 -6.36 -23.29
C ASP A 142 17.70 -6.61 -22.43
N GLU A 143 16.68 -5.77 -22.62
CA GLU A 143 15.46 -5.79 -21.80
C GLU A 143 14.67 -7.10 -21.90
N ASP A 144 14.64 -7.72 -23.08
CA ASP A 144 14.00 -9.02 -23.30
C ASP A 144 14.73 -10.13 -22.52
N ILE A 145 16.07 -10.11 -22.52
CA ILE A 145 16.89 -11.05 -21.77
C ILE A 145 16.65 -10.84 -20.27
N LEU A 146 16.70 -9.60 -19.79
CA LEU A 146 16.43 -9.26 -18.39
C LEU A 146 15.05 -9.75 -17.94
N THR A 147 14.03 -9.56 -18.77
CA THR A 147 12.67 -10.03 -18.49
C THR A 147 12.63 -11.56 -18.40
N SER A 148 13.34 -12.26 -19.29
CA SER A 148 13.38 -13.73 -19.29
C SER A 148 14.09 -14.32 -18.06
N ILE A 149 15.11 -13.63 -17.53
CA ILE A 149 15.87 -14.09 -16.35
C ILE A 149 15.33 -13.53 -15.03
N GLN A 150 14.46 -12.53 -15.06
CA GLN A 150 13.89 -11.87 -13.86
C GLN A 150 13.37 -12.88 -12.83
N PRO A 151 12.58 -13.92 -13.18
CA PRO A 151 12.11 -14.90 -12.19
C PRO A 151 13.25 -15.61 -11.45
N LYS A 152 14.36 -15.90 -12.13
CA LYS A 152 15.54 -16.52 -11.51
C LYS A 152 16.30 -15.53 -10.63
N LEU A 153 16.37 -14.26 -11.02
CA LEU A 153 17.00 -13.20 -10.23
C LEU A 153 16.24 -12.88 -8.95
N LEU A 154 14.90 -12.82 -9.04
CA LEU A 154 14.05 -12.64 -7.86
C LEU A 154 14.18 -13.81 -6.89
N GLY A 155 14.45 -15.02 -7.38
CA GLY A 155 14.71 -16.19 -6.55
C GLY A 155 13.56 -16.50 -5.61
N LYS A 156 13.76 -16.25 -4.31
CA LYS A 156 12.76 -16.50 -3.26
C LYS A 156 11.80 -15.33 -3.02
N TRP A 157 12.07 -14.15 -3.56
CA TRP A 157 11.22 -12.99 -3.39
C TRP A 157 9.99 -13.08 -4.28
N PRO A 158 8.79 -12.77 -3.75
CA PRO A 158 7.54 -12.95 -4.49
C PRO A 158 7.36 -11.95 -5.63
N ASN A 159 8.07 -10.82 -5.59
CA ASN A 159 7.91 -9.73 -6.55
C ASN A 159 9.13 -8.80 -6.58
N THR A 160 9.20 -7.96 -7.63
CA THR A 160 10.29 -7.00 -7.85
C THR A 160 10.38 -5.96 -6.74
N TYR A 161 9.26 -5.55 -6.15
CA TYR A 161 9.25 -4.54 -5.09
C TYR A 161 9.96 -5.02 -3.83
N ALA A 162 9.56 -6.19 -3.30
CA ALA A 162 10.19 -6.77 -2.11
C ALA A 162 11.67 -7.06 -2.34
N PHE A 163 12.03 -7.58 -3.52
CA PHE A 163 13.41 -7.83 -3.92
C PHE A 163 14.24 -6.53 -3.92
N THR A 164 13.79 -5.50 -4.62
CA THR A 164 14.56 -4.25 -4.73
C THR A 164 14.65 -3.49 -3.42
N LYS A 165 13.64 -3.57 -2.54
CA LYS A 165 13.72 -3.03 -1.18
C LYS A 165 14.75 -3.78 -0.33
N ALA A 166 14.83 -5.11 -0.43
CA ALA A 166 15.88 -5.87 0.25
C ALA A 166 17.28 -5.47 -0.22
N VAL A 167 17.50 -5.33 -1.54
CA VAL A 167 18.79 -4.84 -2.07
C VAL A 167 19.08 -3.39 -1.63
N ALA A 168 18.07 -2.52 -1.60
CA ALA A 168 18.24 -1.12 -1.20
C ALA A 168 18.67 -0.97 0.27
N GLU A 169 18.26 -1.88 1.16
CA GLU A 169 18.76 -1.90 2.54
C GLU A 169 20.28 -2.11 2.61
N HIS A 170 20.84 -2.95 1.73
CA HIS A 170 22.29 -3.11 1.61
C HIS A 170 22.96 -1.87 1.04
N VAL A 171 22.33 -1.22 0.06
CA VAL A 171 22.85 0.07 -0.44
C VAL A 171 22.95 1.09 0.69
N VAL A 172 21.92 1.21 1.53
CA VAL A 172 21.94 2.10 2.71
C VAL A 172 23.00 1.68 3.72
N HIS A 173 23.14 0.38 3.98
CA HIS A 173 24.15 -0.13 4.89
C HIS A 173 25.57 0.18 4.43
N ASP A 174 25.91 -0.16 3.18
CA ASP A 174 27.27 -0.13 2.65
C ASP A 174 27.69 1.25 2.15
N TYR A 175 26.81 1.94 1.41
CA TYR A 175 27.10 3.26 0.88
C TYR A 175 26.76 4.37 1.89
N GLY A 176 25.94 4.11 2.90
CA GLY A 176 25.67 5.09 3.96
C GLY A 176 26.72 5.15 5.08
N ARG A 177 27.84 4.41 4.98
CA ARG A 177 28.92 4.49 6.00
C ARG A 177 29.45 5.91 6.13
N GLY A 178 29.84 6.30 7.35
CA GLY A 178 30.26 7.66 7.68
C GLY A 178 29.12 8.68 7.86
N ILE A 179 27.84 8.34 7.60
CA ILE A 179 26.70 9.23 7.90
C ILE A 179 25.70 8.60 8.88
N PRO A 180 25.04 9.41 9.74
CA PRO A 180 23.99 8.94 10.64
C PRO A 180 22.77 8.48 9.84
N ARG A 181 22.39 7.20 9.97
CA ARG A 181 21.35 6.59 9.12
C ARG A 181 20.55 5.50 9.82
N ILE A 182 19.31 5.33 9.38
CA ILE A 182 18.42 4.24 9.79
C ILE A 182 17.64 3.67 8.61
N ILE A 183 17.15 2.45 8.80
CA ILE A 183 16.20 1.80 7.91
C ILE A 183 14.88 1.64 8.67
N PHE A 184 13.81 2.16 8.11
CA PHE A 184 12.48 2.08 8.69
C PHE A 184 11.59 1.20 7.80
N ARG A 185 11.08 0.10 8.34
CA ARG A 185 10.31 -0.93 7.65
C ARG A 185 8.85 -0.89 8.10
N PRO A 186 7.98 -0.10 7.44
CA PRO A 186 6.55 -0.11 7.73
C PRO A 186 5.87 -1.36 7.17
N ALA A 187 4.81 -1.79 7.85
CA ALA A 187 3.83 -2.74 7.33
C ALA A 187 2.93 -2.08 6.26
N ILE A 188 1.75 -2.66 6.00
CA ILE A 188 0.84 -2.14 4.99
C ILE A 188 0.21 -0.83 5.47
N VAL A 189 0.57 0.28 4.83
CA VAL A 189 0.05 1.59 5.19
C VAL A 189 -1.36 1.80 4.66
N VAL A 190 -2.27 2.21 5.53
CA VAL A 190 -3.66 2.55 5.21
C VAL A 190 -3.95 4.01 5.59
N GLY A 191 -5.22 4.41 5.56
CA GLY A 191 -5.61 5.79 5.86
C GLY A 191 -5.29 6.22 7.28
N THR A 192 -5.45 7.51 7.53
CA THR A 192 -5.22 8.13 8.85
C THR A 192 -6.27 7.69 9.87
N ASP A 193 -5.86 7.51 11.11
CA ASP A 193 -6.76 7.30 12.25
C ASP A 193 -7.31 8.63 12.78
N ARG A 194 -6.41 9.60 12.99
CA ARG A 194 -6.70 10.84 13.71
C ARG A 194 -6.30 12.09 12.93
N GLU A 195 -5.06 12.19 12.46
CA GLU A 195 -4.49 13.45 11.99
C GLU A 195 -3.91 13.41 10.57
N PRO A 196 -3.71 14.56 9.92
CA PRO A 196 -4.37 15.84 10.21
C PRO A 196 -5.87 15.78 9.89
N VAL A 197 -6.30 14.84 9.05
CA VAL A 197 -7.68 14.65 8.62
C VAL A 197 -8.06 13.19 8.82
N ILE A 198 -9.08 12.90 9.63
CA ILE A 198 -9.53 11.55 9.95
C ILE A 198 -9.98 10.78 8.70
N GLY A 199 -9.54 9.52 8.56
CA GLY A 199 -9.93 8.61 7.49
C GLY A 199 -9.36 8.95 6.11
N TRP A 200 -8.44 9.90 6.01
CA TRP A 200 -7.85 10.34 4.76
C TRP A 200 -6.97 9.25 4.12
N THR A 201 -7.08 9.10 2.80
CA THR A 201 -6.18 8.32 1.95
C THR A 201 -6.30 8.78 0.49
N ASP A 202 -5.21 8.68 -0.27
CA ASP A 202 -5.10 9.13 -1.65
C ASP A 202 -4.90 8.00 -2.68
N ASN A 203 -4.79 6.74 -2.22
CA ASN A 203 -4.45 5.61 -3.08
C ASN A 203 -5.28 4.35 -2.81
N VAL A 204 -5.36 3.50 -3.83
CA VAL A 204 -6.09 2.21 -3.83
C VAL A 204 -5.15 1.01 -3.64
N TYR A 205 -3.96 1.22 -3.09
CA TYR A 205 -2.98 0.13 -2.96
C TYR A 205 -3.33 -0.82 -1.81
N GLY A 206 -2.96 -2.09 -1.98
CA GLY A 206 -3.16 -3.15 -0.98
C GLY A 206 -4.62 -3.36 -0.55
N PRO A 207 -4.91 -3.49 0.75
CA PRO A 207 -6.27 -3.77 1.23
C PRO A 207 -7.28 -2.67 0.86
N THR A 208 -6.85 -1.41 0.70
CA THR A 208 -7.72 -0.30 0.30
C THR A 208 -8.45 -0.57 -1.02
N GLY A 209 -7.75 -1.11 -2.02
CA GLY A 209 -8.35 -1.44 -3.31
C GLY A 209 -9.37 -2.57 -3.21
N LEU A 210 -9.15 -3.56 -2.34
CA LEU A 210 -10.12 -4.63 -2.05
C LEU A 210 -11.39 -4.06 -1.43
N VAL A 211 -11.26 -3.17 -0.44
CA VAL A 211 -12.41 -2.52 0.22
C VAL A 211 -13.23 -1.71 -0.78
N VAL A 212 -12.58 -0.89 -1.59
CA VAL A 212 -13.26 -0.08 -2.62
C VAL A 212 -13.91 -0.96 -3.67
N GLY A 213 -13.21 -1.98 -4.17
CA GLY A 213 -13.75 -2.91 -5.17
C GLY A 213 -14.99 -3.65 -4.65
N ALA A 214 -14.94 -4.15 -3.42
CA ALA A 214 -16.07 -4.85 -2.80
C ALA A 214 -17.22 -3.89 -2.47
N GLY A 215 -16.93 -2.70 -1.93
CA GLY A 215 -17.91 -1.67 -1.62
C GLY A 215 -18.64 -1.12 -2.85
N CYS A 216 -17.97 -1.07 -4.00
CA CYS A 216 -18.59 -0.73 -5.29
C CYS A 216 -19.35 -1.91 -5.93
N GLY A 217 -19.30 -3.11 -5.36
CA GLY A 217 -19.93 -4.30 -5.94
C GLY A 217 -19.22 -4.81 -7.20
N LEU A 218 -17.90 -4.59 -7.32
CA LEU A 218 -17.05 -5.07 -8.40
C LEU A 218 -16.17 -6.26 -7.97
N LEU A 219 -16.04 -6.53 -6.68
CA LEU A 219 -15.23 -7.62 -6.15
C LEU A 219 -16.07 -8.47 -5.19
N HIS A 220 -16.08 -9.79 -5.42
CA HIS A 220 -17.00 -10.72 -4.78
C HIS A 220 -16.33 -12.01 -4.27
N SER A 221 -15.14 -12.31 -4.79
CA SER A 221 -14.32 -13.46 -4.41
C SER A 221 -12.87 -13.00 -4.27
N VAL A 222 -12.22 -13.35 -3.17
CA VAL A 222 -10.80 -13.09 -2.91
C VAL A 222 -10.12 -14.38 -2.45
N PHE A 223 -8.94 -14.64 -3.00
CA PHE A 223 -8.07 -15.72 -2.54
C PHE A 223 -7.22 -15.23 -1.36
N ALA A 224 -7.60 -15.63 -0.15
CA ALA A 224 -6.91 -15.27 1.09
C ALA A 224 -7.25 -16.28 2.19
N ASP A 225 -6.43 -16.35 3.24
CA ASP A 225 -6.72 -17.11 4.43
C ASP A 225 -7.16 -16.16 5.54
N THR A 226 -8.42 -16.27 5.96
CA THR A 226 -9.04 -15.39 6.95
C THR A 226 -8.40 -15.50 8.34
N ASN A 227 -7.64 -16.57 8.60
CA ASN A 227 -6.92 -16.76 9.86
C ASN A 227 -5.56 -16.08 9.87
N MET A 228 -5.06 -15.59 8.73
CA MET A 228 -3.79 -14.86 8.68
C MET A 228 -3.99 -13.41 9.13
N THR A 229 -2.89 -12.77 9.50
CA THR A 229 -2.82 -11.43 10.05
C THR A 229 -2.87 -10.38 8.95
N ALA A 230 -3.82 -9.46 9.06
CA ALA A 230 -3.88 -8.22 8.32
C ALA A 230 -2.91 -7.20 8.98
N ASN A 231 -1.62 -7.31 8.67
CA ASN A 231 -0.59 -6.42 9.24
C ASN A 231 -0.62 -5.03 8.59
N ILE A 232 -1.59 -4.22 9.02
CA ILE A 232 -1.84 -2.86 8.54
C ILE A 232 -1.48 -1.81 9.60
N VAL A 233 -1.11 -0.61 9.18
CA VAL A 233 -0.78 0.53 10.06
C VAL A 233 -1.37 1.84 9.50
N PRO A 234 -1.94 2.72 10.35
CA PRO A 234 -2.36 4.06 9.92
C PRO A 234 -1.17 4.93 9.48
N VAL A 235 -1.36 5.76 8.45
CA VAL A 235 -0.27 6.59 7.89
C VAL A 235 0.19 7.70 8.85
N ASP A 236 -0.70 8.27 9.65
CA ASP A 236 -0.37 9.29 10.66
C ASP A 236 0.51 8.72 11.76
N TYR A 237 0.15 7.56 12.28
CA TYR A 237 0.99 6.80 13.22
C TYR A 237 2.38 6.51 12.63
N LEU A 238 2.44 6.08 11.37
CA LEU A 238 3.72 5.83 10.68
C LEU A 238 4.57 7.12 10.56
N VAL A 239 3.97 8.24 10.15
CA VAL A 239 4.68 9.52 10.00
C VAL A 239 5.24 9.97 11.35
N ASN A 240 4.46 9.85 12.43
CA ASN A 240 4.94 10.17 13.77
C ASN A 240 6.09 9.27 14.22
N ALA A 241 6.02 7.98 13.94
CA ALA A 241 7.12 7.05 14.21
C ALA A 241 8.39 7.38 13.41
N LEU A 242 8.25 7.80 12.15
CA LEU A 242 9.37 8.24 11.30
C LEU A 242 10.03 9.52 11.85
N ILE A 243 9.22 10.50 12.29
CA ILE A 243 9.71 11.75 12.90
C ILE A 243 10.45 11.44 14.20
N ALA A 244 9.87 10.60 15.07
CA ALA A 244 10.51 10.18 16.31
C ALA A 244 11.83 9.43 16.03
N ALA A 245 11.85 8.55 15.02
CA ALA A 245 13.06 7.83 14.65
C ALA A 245 14.14 8.77 14.09
N ALA A 246 13.75 9.78 13.30
CA ALA A 246 14.66 10.82 12.84
C ALA A 246 15.27 11.60 14.01
N ALA A 247 14.45 12.02 14.98
CA ALA A 247 14.93 12.70 16.19
C ALA A 247 15.89 11.82 16.99
N ALA A 248 15.57 10.52 17.16
CA ALA A 248 16.45 9.58 17.86
C ALA A 248 17.82 9.46 17.18
N VAL A 249 17.89 9.42 15.85
CA VAL A 249 19.16 9.38 15.10
C VAL A 249 20.01 10.61 15.36
N VAL A 250 19.39 11.79 15.44
CA VAL A 250 20.11 13.04 15.76
C VAL A 250 20.68 13.00 17.19
N HIS A 251 19.98 12.37 18.14
CA HIS A 251 20.45 12.23 19.51
C HIS A 251 21.46 11.10 19.71
N ASP A 252 21.35 10.02 18.94
CA ASP A 252 22.14 8.80 19.04
C ASP A 252 23.43 8.85 18.21
N GLN A 253 23.92 10.04 17.81
CA GLN A 253 25.13 10.16 17.00
C GLN A 253 26.23 9.23 17.50
N PRO A 254 26.88 8.47 16.61
CA PRO A 254 27.66 7.29 16.96
C PRO A 254 28.72 7.60 18.01
N ARG A 255 28.42 7.27 19.26
CA ARG A 255 29.42 7.26 20.34
C ARG A 255 30.22 5.98 20.15
N ASN A 256 31.54 6.12 19.92
CA ASN A 256 32.52 5.03 19.87
C ASN A 256 32.63 4.24 18.55
N GLY A 257 32.34 4.85 17.40
CA GLY A 257 32.73 4.29 16.08
C GLY A 257 32.01 3.01 15.64
N ARG A 258 30.95 2.59 16.35
CA ARG A 258 30.04 1.53 15.87
C ARG A 258 29.07 2.13 14.86
N GLU A 259 29.30 1.87 13.58
CA GLU A 259 28.48 2.35 12.45
C GLU A 259 27.27 1.45 12.14
N GLU A 260 26.67 0.81 13.15
CA GLU A 260 25.57 -0.13 12.93
C GLU A 260 24.28 0.62 12.58
N VAL A 261 23.67 0.24 11.45
CA VAL A 261 22.42 0.85 11.00
C VAL A 261 21.27 0.33 11.86
N LYS A 262 20.60 1.22 12.59
CA LYS A 262 19.43 0.84 13.36
C LYS A 262 18.23 0.62 12.43
N ILE A 263 17.51 -0.47 12.68
CA ILE A 263 16.40 -0.92 11.84
C ILE A 263 15.12 -0.96 12.69
N TYR A 264 14.04 -0.40 12.17
CA TYR A 264 12.75 -0.37 12.86
C TYR A 264 11.70 -1.14 12.07
N ASN A 265 11.07 -2.15 12.66
CA ASN A 265 9.93 -2.83 12.07
C ASN A 265 8.64 -2.25 12.65
N TYR A 266 7.96 -1.39 11.90
CA TYR A 266 6.71 -0.76 12.33
C TYR A 266 5.51 -1.58 11.85
N VAL A 267 5.02 -2.46 12.72
CA VAL A 267 4.04 -3.51 12.42
C VAL A 267 2.94 -3.54 13.48
N SER A 268 1.71 -3.89 13.09
CA SER A 268 0.59 -4.08 14.03
C SER A 268 0.54 -5.47 14.63
N CYS A 269 1.02 -6.50 13.91
CA CYS A 269 0.86 -7.90 14.30
C CYS A 269 1.44 -8.28 15.68
N LYS A 270 2.36 -7.49 16.25
CA LYS A 270 2.96 -7.75 17.57
C LYS A 270 2.26 -7.05 18.73
N ASP A 271 1.71 -5.86 18.49
CA ASP A 271 1.19 -5.00 19.55
C ASP A 271 -0.34 -4.84 19.50
N ASN A 272 -0.93 -5.01 18.33
CA ASN A 272 -2.37 -4.92 18.12
C ASN A 272 -2.81 -5.76 16.90
N PRO A 273 -2.78 -7.10 17.00
CA PRO A 273 -3.02 -7.99 15.87
C PRO A 273 -4.46 -7.89 15.33
N LEU A 274 -4.60 -7.83 14.01
CA LEU A 274 -5.86 -7.86 13.29
C LEU A 274 -5.85 -9.05 12.32
N SER A 275 -6.84 -9.94 12.36
CA SER A 275 -6.96 -11.02 11.37
C SER A 275 -7.70 -10.55 10.11
N TRP A 276 -7.50 -11.23 8.98
CA TRP A 276 -8.30 -10.96 7.77
C TRP A 276 -9.81 -11.22 7.97
N ALA A 277 -10.17 -12.16 8.86
CA ALA A 277 -11.55 -12.37 9.28
C ALA A 277 -12.14 -11.12 9.95
N GLU A 278 -11.40 -10.56 10.91
CA GLU A 278 -11.84 -9.39 11.67
C GLU A 278 -11.85 -8.12 10.81
N PHE A 279 -10.81 -7.94 9.98
CA PHE A 279 -10.77 -6.91 8.95
C PHE A 279 -12.03 -6.92 8.07
N LYS A 280 -12.40 -8.10 7.54
CA LYS A 280 -13.61 -8.26 6.73
C LYS A 280 -14.86 -7.88 7.53
N ARG A 281 -14.99 -8.37 8.78
CA ARG A 281 -16.13 -8.09 9.65
C ARG A 281 -16.33 -6.59 9.87
N LEU A 282 -15.25 -5.86 10.19
CA LEU A 282 -15.29 -4.42 10.45
C LEU A 282 -15.69 -3.64 9.19
N ILE A 283 -15.16 -4.00 8.02
CA ILE A 283 -15.55 -3.40 6.75
C ILE A 283 -17.04 -3.63 6.45
N GLU A 284 -17.54 -4.84 6.67
CA GLU A 284 -18.95 -5.18 6.43
C GLU A 284 -19.90 -4.38 7.32
N ILE A 285 -19.57 -4.28 8.61
CA ILE A 285 -20.37 -3.56 9.60
C ILE A 285 -20.43 -2.08 9.26
N HIS A 286 -19.29 -1.45 8.97
CA HIS A 286 -19.21 0.00 8.76
C HIS A 286 -19.57 0.41 7.32
N GLY A 287 -19.40 -0.48 6.34
CA GLY A 287 -19.65 -0.21 4.92
C GLY A 287 -21.12 -0.19 4.52
N LYS A 288 -21.98 -0.97 5.20
CA LYS A 288 -23.40 -1.08 4.87
C LYS A 288 -24.17 0.25 5.00
N ASP A 289 -23.70 1.14 5.87
CA ASP A 289 -24.37 2.40 6.20
C ASP A 289 -24.00 3.53 5.23
N VAL A 290 -22.85 3.42 4.56
CA VAL A 290 -22.28 4.46 3.67
C VAL A 290 -21.97 3.96 2.25
N PRO A 291 -22.90 3.24 1.58
CA PRO A 291 -22.63 2.62 0.28
C PRO A 291 -22.32 3.68 -0.80
N PRO A 292 -21.31 3.49 -1.66
CA PRO A 292 -20.97 4.46 -2.70
C PRO A 292 -22.10 4.67 -3.73
N VAL A 293 -22.29 5.90 -4.21
CA VAL A 293 -23.26 6.20 -5.28
C VAL A 293 -22.89 5.51 -6.60
N LYS A 294 -21.57 5.34 -6.82
CA LYS A 294 -20.97 4.65 -7.97
C LYS A 294 -21.05 3.13 -7.87
N ALA A 295 -21.55 2.57 -6.78
CA ALA A 295 -21.70 1.11 -6.66
C ALA A 295 -22.56 0.57 -7.80
N VAL A 296 -22.10 -0.52 -8.43
CA VAL A 296 -22.81 -1.20 -9.53
C VAL A 296 -23.60 -2.40 -9.04
N TRP A 297 -23.31 -2.85 -7.81
CA TRP A 297 -24.04 -3.89 -7.11
C TRP A 297 -23.97 -3.70 -5.59
N CYS A 298 -24.73 -4.50 -4.83
CA CYS A 298 -24.58 -4.50 -3.37
C CYS A 298 -23.30 -5.22 -2.95
N TYR A 299 -22.80 -4.91 -1.76
CA TYR A 299 -21.68 -5.63 -1.18
C TYR A 299 -22.09 -7.07 -0.90
N PHE A 300 -21.30 -7.98 -1.44
CA PHE A 300 -21.14 -9.33 -0.92
C PHE A 300 -19.73 -9.77 -1.30
N LEU A 301 -18.93 -10.11 -0.31
CA LEU A 301 -17.54 -10.54 -0.50
C LEU A 301 -17.35 -11.89 0.18
N THR A 302 -16.80 -12.83 -0.57
CA THR A 302 -16.40 -14.14 -0.05
C THR A 302 -14.88 -14.25 -0.11
N ILE A 303 -14.30 -14.82 0.94
CA ILE A 303 -12.86 -15.03 1.05
C ILE A 303 -12.62 -16.53 1.14
N HIS A 304 -11.71 -17.05 0.30
CA HIS A 304 -11.47 -18.48 0.17
C HIS A 304 -9.99 -18.80 0.27
N LYS A 305 -9.65 -19.72 1.18
CA LYS A 305 -8.31 -20.32 1.27
C LYS A 305 -8.06 -21.37 0.19
N ASN A 306 -9.12 -22.02 -0.30
CA ASN A 306 -9.03 -23.03 -1.35
C ASN A 306 -9.14 -22.37 -2.73
N TRP A 307 -8.15 -22.59 -3.59
CA TRP A 307 -8.10 -22.00 -4.92
C TRP A 307 -9.26 -22.46 -5.81
N ALA A 308 -9.69 -23.73 -5.73
CA ALA A 308 -10.81 -24.23 -6.53
C ALA A 308 -12.12 -23.54 -6.16
N THR A 309 -12.38 -23.33 -4.87
CA THR A 309 -13.56 -22.58 -4.42
C THR A 309 -13.51 -21.13 -4.86
N HIS A 310 -12.34 -20.48 -4.73
CA HIS A 310 -12.12 -19.13 -5.23
C HIS A 310 -12.42 -19.06 -6.73
N PHE A 311 -11.83 -19.96 -7.53
CA PHE A 311 -12.00 -20.03 -8.98
C PHE A 311 -13.46 -20.21 -9.39
N ILE A 312 -14.18 -21.15 -8.77
CA ILE A 312 -15.62 -21.36 -9.02
C ILE A 312 -16.40 -20.07 -8.72
N CYS A 313 -16.14 -19.43 -7.57
CA CYS A 313 -16.80 -18.18 -7.21
C CYS A 313 -16.46 -17.03 -8.17
N THR A 314 -15.22 -16.94 -8.64
CA THR A 314 -14.81 -15.92 -9.63
C THR A 314 -15.51 -16.18 -10.98
N MET A 315 -15.60 -17.42 -11.44
CA MET A 315 -16.35 -17.73 -12.67
C MET A 315 -17.84 -17.36 -12.53
N LEU A 316 -18.47 -17.68 -11.39
CA LEU A 316 -19.89 -17.44 -11.16
C LEU A 316 -20.24 -15.99 -10.87
N PHE A 317 -19.43 -15.27 -10.09
CA PHE A 317 -19.78 -13.94 -9.58
C PHE A 317 -19.09 -12.82 -10.34
N HIS A 318 -18.07 -13.11 -11.15
CA HIS A 318 -17.38 -12.12 -11.98
C HIS A 318 -17.63 -12.36 -13.46
N TYR A 319 -17.12 -13.48 -13.99
CA TYR A 319 -17.08 -13.68 -15.44
C TYR A 319 -18.43 -14.02 -16.07
N LEU A 320 -19.28 -14.80 -15.40
CA LEU A 320 -20.62 -15.07 -15.90
C LEU A 320 -21.48 -13.79 -15.98
N PRO A 321 -21.55 -12.93 -14.94
CA PRO A 321 -22.18 -11.62 -15.06
C PRO A 321 -21.53 -10.73 -16.11
N ALA A 322 -20.21 -10.75 -16.25
CA ALA A 322 -19.50 -9.99 -17.28
C ALA A 322 -19.93 -10.40 -18.69
N LEU A 323 -20.00 -11.70 -18.96
CA LEU A 323 -20.44 -12.23 -20.24
C LEU A 323 -21.85 -11.75 -20.60
N ILE A 324 -22.77 -11.79 -19.62
CA ILE A 324 -24.14 -11.31 -19.81
C ILE A 324 -24.14 -9.80 -20.11
N MET A 325 -23.47 -9.00 -19.29
CA MET A 325 -23.43 -7.54 -19.42
C MET A 325 -22.74 -7.07 -20.71
N ASP A 326 -21.63 -7.70 -21.08
CA ASP A 326 -20.89 -7.39 -22.30
C ASP A 326 -21.69 -7.81 -23.55
N SER A 327 -22.42 -8.92 -23.49
CA SER A 327 -23.34 -9.34 -24.56
C SER A 327 -24.50 -8.35 -24.73
N ILE A 328 -25.12 -7.91 -23.63
CA ILE A 328 -26.17 -6.87 -23.68
C ILE A 328 -25.61 -5.57 -24.27
N THR A 329 -24.40 -5.18 -23.86
CA THR A 329 -23.73 -3.97 -24.35
C THR A 329 -23.49 -4.06 -25.85
N TRP A 330 -23.02 -5.20 -26.34
CA TRP A 330 -22.82 -5.47 -27.76
C TRP A 330 -24.13 -5.44 -28.56
N ILE A 331 -25.19 -6.08 -28.06
CA ILE A 331 -26.52 -6.12 -28.71
C ILE A 331 -27.16 -4.72 -28.75
N THR A 332 -27.12 -3.99 -27.63
CA THR A 332 -27.76 -2.68 -27.49
C THR A 332 -26.92 -1.52 -28.04
N ARG A 333 -25.66 -1.78 -28.41
CA ARG A 333 -24.67 -0.77 -28.80
C ARG A 333 -24.51 0.35 -27.76
N SER A 334 -24.68 0.03 -26.49
CA SER A 334 -24.48 0.98 -25.39
C SER A 334 -22.99 1.24 -25.14
N ASP A 335 -22.66 2.40 -24.60
CA ASP A 335 -21.28 2.78 -24.25
C ASP A 335 -20.86 2.30 -22.85
N ASN A 336 -21.29 1.09 -22.46
CA ASN A 336 -20.95 0.54 -21.15
C ASN A 336 -19.51 0.03 -21.13
N PRO A 337 -18.81 0.13 -19.98
CA PRO A 337 -17.47 -0.43 -19.83
C PRO A 337 -17.45 -1.94 -20.08
N ASN A 338 -16.36 -2.43 -20.70
CA ASN A 338 -16.15 -3.86 -20.88
C ASN A 338 -15.83 -4.53 -19.54
N MET A 339 -16.76 -5.33 -19.04
CA MET A 339 -16.68 -5.97 -17.73
C MET A 339 -15.62 -7.07 -17.70
N TYR A 340 -15.44 -7.83 -18.78
CA TYR A 340 -14.39 -8.83 -18.88
C TYR A 340 -12.99 -8.21 -18.69
N GLN A 341 -12.72 -7.06 -19.31
CA GLN A 341 -11.45 -6.34 -19.16
C GLN A 341 -11.27 -5.75 -17.75
N ILE A 342 -12.37 -5.36 -17.08
CA ILE A 342 -12.32 -4.96 -15.67
C ILE A 342 -11.92 -6.14 -14.80
N TYR A 343 -12.56 -7.30 -14.96
CA TYR A 343 -12.27 -8.47 -14.13
C TYR A 343 -10.88 -9.05 -14.38
N LYS A 344 -10.35 -9.00 -15.61
CA LYS A 344 -8.93 -9.31 -15.87
C LYS A 344 -7.96 -8.49 -15.01
N LYS A 345 -8.27 -7.21 -14.79
CA LYS A 345 -7.45 -6.34 -13.92
C LYS A 345 -7.64 -6.68 -12.45
N VAL A 346 -8.86 -7.03 -12.04
CA VAL A 346 -9.19 -7.48 -10.68
C VAL A 346 -8.45 -8.78 -10.33
N ASP A 347 -8.43 -9.76 -11.23
CA ASP A 347 -7.73 -11.03 -11.02
C ASP A 347 -6.23 -10.82 -10.91
N LYS A 348 -5.63 -10.06 -11.84
CA LYS A 348 -4.21 -9.69 -11.76
C LYS A 348 -3.87 -9.03 -10.42
N TYR A 349 -4.74 -8.14 -9.94
CA TYR A 349 -4.56 -7.51 -8.63
C TYR A 349 -4.67 -8.51 -7.47
N GLY A 350 -5.63 -9.43 -7.53
CA GLY A 350 -5.81 -10.50 -6.55
C GLY A 350 -4.61 -11.47 -6.49
N GLU A 351 -4.08 -11.89 -7.62
CA GLU A 351 -2.88 -12.73 -7.73
C GLU A 351 -1.67 -12.09 -7.07
N VAL A 352 -1.48 -10.79 -7.30
CA VAL A 352 -0.39 -9.99 -6.73
C VAL A 352 -0.50 -9.88 -5.20
N LEU A 353 -1.72 -9.82 -4.65
CA LEU A 353 -1.95 -9.77 -3.21
C LEU A 353 -1.95 -11.15 -2.52
N ALA A 354 -2.22 -12.23 -3.27
CA ALA A 354 -2.37 -13.59 -2.75
C ALA A 354 -1.19 -14.02 -1.86
N PHE A 355 0.03 -13.62 -2.21
CA PHE A 355 1.21 -13.97 -1.41
C PHE A 355 1.12 -13.45 0.03
N PHE A 356 0.62 -12.21 0.20
CA PHE A 356 0.51 -11.51 1.48
C PHE A 356 -0.80 -11.78 2.23
N SER A 357 -1.83 -12.24 1.53
CA SER A 357 -3.14 -12.55 2.11
C SER A 357 -3.30 -14.01 2.54
N THR A 358 -2.34 -14.88 2.22
CA THR A 358 -2.38 -16.33 2.51
C THR A 358 -1.25 -16.80 3.45
N ARG A 359 -0.43 -15.88 3.95
CA ARG A 359 0.74 -16.16 4.79
C ARG A 359 0.81 -15.22 5.97
N ASP A 360 1.51 -15.68 7.00
CA ASP A 360 1.85 -14.93 8.19
C ASP A 360 3.36 -14.83 8.39
N TRP A 361 3.76 -13.79 9.11
CA TRP A 361 5.16 -13.51 9.45
C TRP A 361 5.28 -13.17 10.92
N GLN A 362 6.32 -13.69 11.55
CA GLN A 362 6.70 -13.37 12.91
C GLN A 362 7.72 -12.24 12.89
N PHE A 363 7.26 -11.04 13.22
CA PHE A 363 8.13 -9.86 13.30
C PHE A 363 8.71 -9.68 14.69
N THR A 364 9.86 -9.02 14.79
CA THR A 364 10.32 -8.38 16.03
C THR A 364 10.22 -6.86 15.87
N ASN A 365 9.96 -6.11 16.94
CA ASN A 365 9.76 -4.65 16.90
C ASN A 365 10.27 -3.91 18.16
N GLN A 366 11.29 -4.47 18.81
CA GLN A 366 11.85 -3.94 20.05
C GLN A 366 12.42 -2.53 19.88
N ASN A 367 13.03 -2.21 18.74
CA ASN A 367 13.56 -0.87 18.46
C ASN A 367 12.43 0.17 18.38
N VAL A 368 11.26 -0.19 17.84
CA VAL A 368 10.07 0.68 17.84
C VAL A 368 9.54 0.89 19.27
N ARG A 369 9.43 -0.17 20.07
CA ARG A 369 9.00 -0.04 21.48
C ARG A 369 9.96 0.81 22.30
N ALA A 370 11.27 0.58 22.16
CA ALA A 370 12.29 1.39 22.81
C ALA A 370 12.28 2.84 22.31
N LEU A 371 11.90 3.09 21.05
CA LEU A 371 11.73 4.44 20.53
C LEU A 371 10.54 5.14 21.21
N LEU A 372 9.40 4.46 21.34
CA LEU A 372 8.20 4.98 22.02
C LEU A 372 8.50 5.38 23.47
N GLU A 373 9.22 4.54 24.21
CA GLU A 373 9.59 4.81 25.61
C GLU A 373 10.44 6.09 25.75
N ARG A 374 11.27 6.37 24.75
CA ARG A 374 12.17 7.53 24.71
C ARG A 374 11.48 8.84 24.34
N VAL A 375 10.27 8.81 23.77
CA VAL A 375 9.52 10.02 23.46
C VAL A 375 9.16 10.72 24.78
N PRO A 376 9.55 12.00 24.98
CA PRO A 376 9.22 12.74 26.19
C PRO A 376 7.71 12.76 26.42
N PRO A 377 7.21 12.66 27.67
CA PRO A 377 5.76 12.62 27.94
C PRO A 377 4.96 13.75 27.30
N LYS A 378 5.53 14.97 27.24
CA LYS A 378 4.94 16.14 26.60
C LYS A 378 4.72 16.00 25.08
N ASP A 379 5.54 15.17 24.42
CA ASP A 379 5.55 15.00 22.97
C ASP A 379 4.77 13.73 22.56
N ARG A 380 4.42 12.85 23.51
CA ARG A 380 3.72 11.58 23.22
C ARG A 380 2.31 11.79 22.67
N GLU A 381 1.59 12.81 23.16
CA GLU A 381 0.24 13.12 22.68
C GLU A 381 0.27 13.70 21.26
N GLU A 382 1.29 14.51 20.94
CA GLU A 382 1.44 15.15 19.63
C GLU A 382 2.00 14.17 18.59
N PHE A 383 3.00 13.36 18.95
CA PHE A 383 3.60 12.36 18.07
C PHE A 383 3.16 10.94 18.47
N THR A 384 1.85 10.69 18.45
CA THR A 384 1.31 9.37 18.79
C THR A 384 1.64 8.37 17.68
N PHE A 385 2.31 7.27 18.04
CA PHE A 385 2.53 6.10 17.19
C PHE A 385 2.48 4.77 17.95
N ASP A 386 1.84 4.73 19.12
CA ASP A 386 1.64 3.49 19.87
C ASP A 386 0.43 2.74 19.31
N ILE A 387 0.69 1.78 18.42
CA ILE A 387 -0.38 1.02 17.76
C ILE A 387 -1.18 0.15 18.73
N SER A 388 -0.67 -0.15 19.93
CA SER A 388 -1.42 -0.90 20.96
C SER A 388 -2.65 -0.13 21.46
N GLN A 389 -2.68 1.20 21.29
CA GLN A 389 -3.77 2.07 21.70
C GLN A 389 -4.82 2.29 20.60
N LEU A 390 -4.58 1.78 19.39
CA LEU A 390 -5.48 1.94 18.25
C LEU A 390 -6.76 1.10 18.46
N ASP A 391 -7.92 1.76 18.40
CA ASP A 391 -9.22 1.09 18.36
C ASP A 391 -9.58 0.77 16.90
N TRP A 392 -9.49 -0.52 16.54
CA TRP A 392 -9.81 -0.96 15.18
C TRP A 392 -11.24 -0.67 14.76
N ASP A 393 -12.22 -0.76 15.66
CA ASP A 393 -13.62 -0.52 15.30
C ASP A 393 -13.83 0.95 14.94
N LYS A 394 -13.33 1.86 15.79
CA LYS A 394 -13.37 3.30 15.54
C LYS A 394 -12.57 3.67 14.29
N PHE A 395 -11.39 3.06 14.10
CA PHE A 395 -10.57 3.25 12.91
C PHE A 395 -11.36 2.90 11.64
N PHE A 396 -11.93 1.68 11.56
CA PHE A 396 -12.67 1.25 10.37
C PHE A 396 -13.97 2.02 10.15
N TYR A 397 -14.65 2.44 11.22
CA TYR A 397 -15.81 3.35 11.14
C TYR A 397 -15.45 4.62 10.37
N ASN A 398 -14.32 5.25 10.71
CA ASN A 398 -13.85 6.48 10.08
C ASN A 398 -13.23 6.25 8.71
N TYR A 399 -12.39 5.22 8.58
CA TYR A 399 -11.67 4.87 7.36
C TYR A 399 -12.64 4.61 6.21
N ILE A 400 -13.71 3.83 6.42
CA ILE A 400 -14.71 3.55 5.38
C ILE A 400 -15.43 4.82 4.89
N ARG A 401 -15.73 5.75 5.80
CA ARG A 401 -16.33 7.05 5.48
C ARG A 401 -15.35 7.93 4.71
N GLY A 402 -14.08 7.87 5.10
CA GLY A 402 -12.98 8.53 4.40
C GLY A 402 -12.78 8.00 2.98
N LEU A 403 -12.86 6.68 2.75
CA LEU A 403 -12.80 6.09 1.40
C LEU A 403 -13.89 6.65 0.48
N ARG A 404 -15.11 6.84 1.01
CA ARG A 404 -16.22 7.45 0.28
C ARG A 404 -15.86 8.88 -0.18
N VAL A 405 -15.44 9.71 0.76
CA VAL A 405 -15.24 11.15 0.52
C VAL A 405 -13.92 11.41 -0.22
N TYR A 406 -12.80 10.91 0.29
CA TYR A 406 -11.47 11.29 -0.19
C TYR A 406 -11.03 10.48 -1.41
N LEU A 407 -11.37 9.19 -1.47
CA LEU A 407 -10.89 8.30 -2.54
C LEU A 407 -11.91 8.19 -3.68
N LEU A 408 -13.18 7.95 -3.37
CA LEU A 408 -14.24 7.84 -4.37
C LEU A 408 -14.79 9.19 -4.85
N LYS A 409 -14.42 10.28 -4.15
CA LYS A 409 -14.92 11.64 -4.38
C LYS A 409 -16.45 11.66 -4.38
N ASP A 410 -17.03 10.97 -3.41
CA ASP A 410 -18.47 10.80 -3.23
C ASP A 410 -18.89 11.45 -1.91
N GLY A 411 -19.45 12.65 -1.99
CA GLY A 411 -19.78 13.46 -0.81
C GLY A 411 -20.93 12.90 0.02
N TRP A 412 -21.28 13.62 1.08
CA TRP A 412 -22.35 13.22 2.00
C TRP A 412 -23.73 13.53 1.42
N GLU A 413 -23.83 14.53 0.56
CA GLU A 413 -25.04 14.95 -0.15
C GLU A 413 -25.62 13.85 -1.05
N THR A 414 -24.79 12.93 -1.55
CA THR A 414 -25.21 11.82 -2.40
C THR A 414 -25.66 10.59 -1.60
N LEU A 415 -25.37 10.53 -0.29
CA LEU A 415 -25.61 9.35 0.54
C LEU A 415 -27.07 8.89 0.55
N PRO A 416 -28.10 9.77 0.68
CA PRO A 416 -29.49 9.32 0.68
C PRO A 416 -29.87 8.58 -0.62
N ARG A 417 -29.41 9.09 -1.77
CA ARG A 417 -29.62 8.44 -3.07
C ARG A 417 -28.87 7.11 -3.16
N ALA A 418 -27.64 7.07 -2.67
CA ALA A 418 -26.84 5.85 -2.67
C ALA A 418 -27.47 4.75 -1.81
N GLN A 419 -28.03 5.09 -0.65
CA GLN A 419 -28.75 4.14 0.22
C GLN A 419 -30.01 3.58 -0.45
N ILE A 420 -30.79 4.40 -1.18
CA ILE A 420 -31.96 3.91 -1.93
C ILE A 420 -31.52 2.91 -3.01
N LYS A 421 -30.48 3.26 -3.79
CA LYS A 421 -29.92 2.39 -4.82
C LYS A 421 -29.40 1.08 -4.22
N TRP A 422 -28.71 1.17 -3.09
CA TRP A 422 -28.20 0.03 -2.34
C TRP A 422 -29.32 -0.93 -1.90
N ARG A 423 -30.39 -0.41 -1.31
CA ARG A 423 -31.55 -1.23 -0.90
C ARG A 423 -32.15 -1.99 -2.08
N ARG A 424 -32.24 -1.36 -3.26
CA ARG A 424 -32.70 -2.02 -4.49
C ARG A 424 -31.77 -3.16 -4.91
N PHE A 425 -30.45 -2.94 -4.86
CA PHE A 425 -29.49 -4.02 -5.14
C PHE A 425 -29.56 -5.14 -4.12
N VAL A 426 -29.72 -4.84 -2.83
CA VAL A 426 -29.89 -5.88 -1.81
C VAL A 426 -31.13 -6.71 -2.08
N ILE A 427 -32.27 -6.09 -2.41
CA ILE A 427 -33.50 -6.80 -2.77
C ILE A 427 -33.26 -7.68 -4.01
N ALA A 428 -32.69 -7.11 -5.09
CA ALA A 428 -32.38 -7.85 -6.30
C ALA A 428 -31.44 -9.04 -6.05
N HIS A 429 -30.43 -8.85 -5.21
CA HIS A 429 -29.49 -9.89 -4.80
C HIS A 429 -30.18 -11.02 -4.02
N GLN A 430 -31.09 -10.69 -3.09
CA GLN A 430 -31.87 -11.73 -2.41
C GLN A 430 -32.78 -12.49 -3.37
N ILE A 431 -33.46 -11.80 -4.29
CA ILE A 431 -34.28 -12.45 -5.34
C ILE A 431 -33.44 -13.42 -6.16
N ILE A 432 -32.27 -12.98 -6.66
CA ILE A 432 -31.35 -13.82 -7.43
C ILE A 432 -30.92 -15.04 -6.62
N LYS A 433 -30.59 -14.88 -5.33
CA LYS A 433 -30.24 -16.00 -4.45
C LYS A 433 -31.38 -17.00 -4.29
N TYR A 434 -32.60 -16.54 -4.04
CA TYR A 434 -33.76 -17.43 -3.87
C TYR A 434 -34.12 -18.13 -5.18
N VAL A 435 -34.12 -17.43 -6.31
CA VAL A 435 -34.34 -18.02 -7.64
C VAL A 435 -33.26 -19.05 -7.96
N GLY A 436 -31.99 -18.73 -7.71
CA GLY A 436 -30.88 -19.66 -7.88
C GLY A 436 -31.02 -20.91 -7.01
N LEU A 437 -31.40 -20.75 -5.74
CA LEU A 437 -31.67 -21.88 -4.84
C LEU A 437 -32.82 -22.76 -5.34
N LEU A 438 -33.93 -22.16 -5.81
CA LEU A 438 -35.05 -22.90 -6.38
C LEU A 438 -34.65 -23.70 -7.63
N ILE A 439 -33.80 -23.13 -8.50
CA ILE A 439 -33.25 -23.83 -9.65
C ILE A 439 -32.39 -25.02 -9.21
N LEU A 440 -31.51 -24.84 -8.23
CA LEU A 440 -30.67 -25.92 -7.70
C LEU A 440 -31.50 -27.04 -7.06
N VAL A 441 -32.51 -26.70 -6.26
CA VAL A 441 -33.43 -27.68 -5.67
C VAL A 441 -34.18 -28.44 -6.76
N ARG A 442 -34.67 -27.76 -7.80
CA ARG A 442 -35.36 -28.41 -8.92
C ARG A 442 -34.44 -29.34 -9.70
N LEU A 443 -33.19 -28.94 -9.96
CA LEU A 443 -32.19 -29.80 -10.61
C LEU A 443 -31.85 -31.03 -9.76
N ALA A 444 -31.65 -30.85 -8.46
CA ALA A 444 -31.41 -31.95 -7.53
C ALA A 444 -32.60 -32.91 -7.49
N TRP A 445 -33.84 -32.38 -7.45
CA TRP A 445 -35.06 -33.20 -7.52
C TRP A 445 -35.15 -33.97 -8.84
N MET A 446 -34.86 -33.35 -9.98
CA MET A 446 -34.87 -34.05 -11.28
C MET A 446 -33.86 -35.20 -11.35
N ILE A 447 -32.72 -35.06 -10.69
CA ILE A 447 -31.70 -36.11 -10.62
C ILE A 447 -32.14 -37.23 -9.66
N ALA A 448 -32.78 -36.87 -8.55
CA ALA A 448 -33.18 -37.81 -7.51
C ALA A 448 -34.52 -38.50 -7.77
N SER A 449 -35.46 -37.85 -8.46
CA SER A 449 -36.82 -38.36 -8.70
C SER A 449 -36.87 -39.75 -9.35
N PRO A 450 -35.96 -40.12 -10.28
CA PRO A 450 -35.92 -41.48 -10.83
C PRO A 450 -35.64 -42.57 -9.79
N LEU A 451 -34.99 -42.25 -8.66
CA LEU A 451 -34.69 -43.18 -7.57
C LEU A 451 -35.91 -43.46 -6.67
N PHE A 452 -36.94 -42.60 -6.74
CA PHE A 452 -38.15 -42.71 -5.93
C PHE A 452 -39.37 -43.18 -6.75
N SER A 453 -39.20 -43.32 -8.07
CA SER A 453 -40.22 -43.84 -8.98
C SER A 453 -40.10 -45.35 -9.23
N SER A 454 -39.42 -46.09 -8.34
CA SER A 454 -39.28 -47.56 -8.35
C SER A 454 -40.26 -48.25 -7.42
#